data_AF-A0A2N2SRQ7-F1
#
_entry.id   AF-A0A2N2SRQ7-F1
#
_cell.length_a   1.000
_cell.length_b   1.000
_cell.length_c   1.000
_cell.angle_alpha   90.00
_cell.angle_beta   90.00
_cell.angle_gamma   90.00
#
_symmetry.space_group_name_H-M   'P 1'
#
loop_
_entity.id
_entity.type
_entity.pdbx_description
1 polymer ?
#
loop_
_entity_poly.entity_id
_entity_poly.type
_entity_poly.pdbx_seq_one_letter_code
_entity_poly.pdbx_strand_id
1 'polypeptide(L)'
;ESLLSATVADGMTGTRHDSNQELIGQGLGNMAAALFGGFAATGAIARTATNIRHGGDSPIAGIASSVLLILVLVVLAPLAVNVPLATLAAILFVVAFNMSEIGHLVRMTRRAPRADVAIMLLTMGLTIFTDLVVAVNVGVILAMLMFMKRMSDTVEVRSVGAEELSGRLSSEMPPTPEDVIVYKIDGPFFFGAVSQFEAALAHTHTEPRALVISLRRVPFIDMTGLLALNEVAEKQGKRGVQVVLCCANELVAGKIERDGLAALLPCSPAAALDEAIAIASGTAVSSAADYASRTVT
;
A
#
# COMPACT_ATOMS: atom_id res chain seq x y z
N GLU A 1 14.90 -13.06 4.40
CA GLU A 1 15.50 -14.22 5.09
C GLU A 1 15.19 -14.31 6.58
N SER A 2 15.80 -13.56 7.50
CA SER A 2 15.56 -13.81 8.95
C SER A 2 14.09 -13.73 9.37
N LEU A 3 13.37 -12.70 8.92
CA LEU A 3 11.92 -12.58 9.14
C LEU A 3 11.09 -13.71 8.50
N LEU A 4 11.51 -14.20 7.33
CA LEU A 4 10.86 -15.34 6.67
C LEU A 4 11.10 -16.63 7.46
N SER A 5 12.33 -16.84 7.94
CA SER A 5 12.67 -17.94 8.84
C SER A 5 11.92 -17.88 10.16
N ALA A 6 11.75 -16.70 10.75
CA ALA A 6 10.98 -16.50 11.97
C ALA A 6 9.50 -16.81 11.75
N THR A 7 8.94 -16.40 10.62
CA THR A 7 7.55 -16.70 10.25
C THR A 7 7.32 -18.20 10.04
N VAL A 8 8.26 -18.91 9.42
CA VAL A 8 8.20 -20.37 9.30
C VAL A 8 8.31 -21.04 10.67
N ALA A 9 9.20 -20.56 11.54
CA ALA A 9 9.35 -21.06 12.90
C ALA A 9 8.06 -20.90 13.70
N ASP A 10 7.48 -19.70 13.70
CA ASP A 10 6.18 -19.39 14.32
C ASP A 10 5.06 -20.32 13.88
N GLY A 11 5.00 -20.61 12.58
CA GLY A 11 4.03 -21.57 12.02
C GLY A 11 4.23 -23.00 12.53
N MET A 12 5.46 -23.38 12.90
CA MET A 12 5.78 -24.72 13.41
C MET A 12 5.60 -24.83 14.93
N THR A 13 5.82 -23.76 15.68
CA THR A 13 5.75 -23.71 17.15
C THR A 13 4.43 -23.17 17.69
N GLY A 14 3.61 -22.54 16.86
CA GLY A 14 2.37 -21.88 17.28
C GLY A 14 2.62 -20.57 18.04
N THR A 15 3.81 -19.98 17.90
CA THR A 15 4.20 -18.73 18.56
C THR A 15 4.13 -17.55 17.59
N ARG A 16 4.44 -16.35 18.09
CA ARG A 16 4.59 -15.15 17.28
C ARG A 16 5.87 -14.41 17.68
N HIS A 17 6.76 -14.19 16.72
CA HIS A 17 7.95 -13.38 16.91
C HIS A 17 7.64 -11.88 16.87
N ASP A 18 8.51 -11.09 17.49
CA ASP A 18 8.60 -9.64 17.27
C ASP A 18 9.63 -9.38 16.16
N SER A 19 9.15 -8.84 15.02
CA SER A 19 10.00 -8.53 13.87
C SER A 19 11.06 -7.46 14.17
N ASN A 20 10.77 -6.49 15.05
CA ASN A 20 11.75 -5.47 15.43
C ASN A 20 12.86 -6.10 16.28
N GLN A 21 12.50 -6.98 17.21
CA GLN A 21 13.48 -7.69 18.04
C GLN A 21 14.39 -8.59 17.18
N GLU A 22 13.83 -9.29 16.20
CA GLU A 22 14.59 -10.13 15.27
C GLU A 22 15.59 -9.29 14.45
N LEU A 23 15.16 -8.13 13.93
CA LEU A 23 16.03 -7.23 13.16
C LEU A 23 17.15 -6.63 14.02
N ILE A 24 16.86 -6.22 15.25
CA ILE A 24 17.86 -5.73 16.19
C ILE A 24 18.86 -6.85 16.53
N GLY A 25 18.37 -8.06 16.81
CA GLY A 25 19.20 -9.22 17.08
C GLY A 25 20.14 -9.56 15.92
N GLN A 26 19.61 -9.57 14.69
CA GLN A 26 20.39 -9.79 13.48
C GLN A 26 21.45 -8.69 13.26
N GLY A 27 21.11 -7.43 13.55
CA GLY A 27 22.04 -6.31 13.47
C GLY A 27 23.20 -6.45 14.45
N LEU A 28 22.90 -6.71 15.73
CA LEU A 28 23.92 -6.94 16.77
C LEU A 28 24.79 -8.16 16.45
N GLY A 29 24.20 -9.25 15.95
CA GLY A 29 24.93 -10.44 15.52
C GLY A 29 25.92 -10.15 14.39
N ASN A 30 25.52 -9.33 13.42
CA ASN A 30 26.39 -8.93 12.31
C ASN A 30 27.50 -7.96 12.74
N MET A 31 27.22 -7.04 13.67
CA MET A 31 28.25 -6.20 14.27
C MET A 31 29.30 -7.03 15.00
N ALA A 32 28.87 -8.01 15.80
CA ALA A 32 29.76 -8.94 16.46
C ALA A 32 30.57 -9.77 15.44
N ALA A 33 29.93 -10.31 14.40
CA ALA A 33 30.60 -11.08 13.36
C ALA A 33 31.71 -10.29 12.67
N ALA A 34 31.47 -9.02 12.34
CA ALA A 34 32.46 -8.14 11.69
C ALA A 34 33.73 -7.95 12.54
N LEU A 35 33.61 -7.90 13.88
CA LEU A 35 34.75 -7.78 14.79
C LEU A 35 35.68 -9.00 14.77
N PHE A 36 35.17 -10.17 14.35
CA PHE A 36 35.93 -11.42 14.25
C PHE A 36 36.28 -11.79 12.79
N GLY A 37 36.14 -10.85 11.85
CA GLY A 37 36.38 -11.11 10.41
C GLY A 37 35.33 -11.99 9.75
N GLY A 38 34.15 -12.11 10.35
CA GLY A 38 33.00 -12.80 9.78
C GLY A 38 32.33 -12.02 8.65
N PHE A 39 31.60 -12.74 7.80
CA PHE A 39 30.76 -12.17 6.75
C PHE A 39 29.32 -11.96 7.24
N ALA A 40 28.52 -11.23 6.45
CA ALA A 40 27.13 -10.96 6.78
C ALA A 40 26.33 -12.26 6.95
N ALA A 41 25.75 -12.45 8.14
CA ALA A 41 24.94 -13.57 8.53
C ALA A 41 23.44 -13.21 8.52
N THR A 42 22.63 -14.23 8.27
CA THR A 42 21.16 -14.14 8.22
C THR A 42 20.55 -15.44 8.76
N GLY A 43 19.26 -15.40 9.11
CA GLY A 43 18.51 -16.59 9.51
C GLY A 43 18.48 -17.66 8.41
N ALA A 44 18.60 -18.93 8.80
CA ALA A 44 18.63 -20.07 7.89
C ALA A 44 17.38 -20.95 8.08
N ILE A 45 16.39 -20.78 7.21
CA ILE A 45 15.07 -21.44 7.28
C ILE A 45 15.20 -22.96 7.50
N ALA A 46 16.02 -23.62 6.68
CA ALA A 46 16.21 -25.06 6.73
C ALA A 46 16.79 -25.55 8.07
N ARG A 47 17.74 -24.80 8.65
CA ARG A 47 18.35 -25.14 9.93
C ARG A 47 17.36 -24.95 11.08
N THR A 48 16.63 -23.84 11.08
CA THR A 48 15.59 -23.54 12.07
C THR A 48 14.48 -24.59 12.04
N ALA A 49 13.95 -24.93 10.85
CA ALA A 49 12.92 -25.95 10.71
C ALA A 49 13.40 -27.33 11.15
N THR A 50 14.64 -27.70 10.83
CA THR A 50 15.23 -28.97 11.28
C THR A 50 15.40 -28.99 12.80
N ASN A 51 15.89 -27.90 13.40
CA ASN A 51 16.04 -27.78 14.84
C ASN A 51 14.71 -27.96 15.58
N ILE A 52 13.64 -27.30 15.12
CA ILE A 52 12.29 -27.40 15.71
C ILE A 52 11.74 -28.82 15.57
N ARG A 53 11.91 -29.47 14.40
CA ARG A 53 11.48 -30.87 14.18
C ARG A 53 12.17 -31.86 15.11
N HIS A 54 13.39 -31.56 15.54
CA HIS A 54 14.14 -32.36 16.51
C HIS A 54 13.93 -31.92 17.96
N GLY A 55 12.92 -31.08 18.24
CA GLY A 55 12.54 -30.68 19.60
C GLY A 55 13.30 -29.48 20.16
N GLY A 56 14.05 -28.74 19.32
CA GLY A 56 14.70 -27.51 19.75
C GLY A 56 13.70 -26.37 19.94
N ASP A 57 13.48 -25.97 21.18
CA ASP A 57 12.47 -24.98 21.60
C ASP A 57 13.04 -23.77 22.37
N SER A 58 14.36 -23.75 22.62
CA SER A 58 15.02 -22.72 23.42
C SER A 58 16.27 -22.15 22.74
N PRO A 59 16.69 -20.91 23.11
CA PRO A 59 17.93 -20.30 22.59
C PRO A 59 19.19 -21.15 22.84
N ILE A 60 19.14 -22.05 23.82
CA ILE A 60 20.22 -22.98 24.17
C ILE A 60 20.57 -23.88 22.98
N ALA A 61 19.60 -24.25 22.14
CA ALA A 61 19.86 -25.06 20.94
C ALA A 61 20.79 -24.34 19.95
N GLY A 62 20.60 -23.02 19.76
CA GLY A 62 21.47 -22.21 18.91
C GLY A 62 22.89 -22.10 19.49
N ILE A 63 23.00 -21.89 20.80
CA ILE A 63 24.29 -21.82 21.50
C ILE A 63 25.02 -23.16 21.40
N ALA A 64 24.34 -24.27 21.67
CA ALA A 64 24.89 -25.62 21.57
C ALA A 64 25.37 -25.93 20.14
N SER A 65 24.58 -25.57 19.13
CA SER A 65 24.99 -25.72 17.72
C SER A 65 26.23 -24.89 17.38
N SER A 66 26.38 -23.69 17.97
CA SER A 66 27.51 -22.80 17.70
C SER A 66 28.79 -23.31 18.38
N VAL A 67 28.69 -23.77 19.63
CA VAL A 67 29.80 -24.41 20.36
C VAL A 67 30.24 -25.70 19.68
N LEU A 68 29.29 -26.55 19.27
CA LEU A 68 29.59 -27.77 18.53
C LEU A 68 30.29 -27.47 17.20
N LEU A 69 29.84 -26.45 16.47
CA LEU A 69 30.48 -26.03 15.22
C LEU A 69 31.93 -25.60 15.47
N ILE A 70 32.19 -24.80 16.50
CA ILE A 70 33.55 -24.38 16.87
C ILE A 70 34.41 -25.59 17.22
N LEU A 71 33.90 -26.52 18.04
CA LEU A 71 34.62 -27.73 18.42
C LEU A 71 34.96 -28.59 17.19
N VAL A 72 33.99 -28.81 16.31
CA VAL A 72 34.18 -29.56 15.07
C VAL A 72 35.22 -28.87 14.19
N LEU A 73 35.16 -27.55 14.04
CA LEU A 73 36.17 -26.81 13.26
C LEU A 73 37.57 -26.96 13.86
N VAL A 74 37.74 -26.79 15.17
CA VAL A 74 39.06 -26.88 15.80
C VAL A 74 39.65 -28.30 15.72
N VAL A 75 38.81 -29.33 15.91
CA VAL A 75 39.28 -30.73 15.94
C VAL A 75 39.39 -31.34 14.54
N LEU A 76 38.44 -31.08 13.65
CA LEU A 76 38.36 -31.69 12.31
C LEU A 76 38.89 -30.80 11.18
N ALA A 77 39.29 -29.54 11.44
CA ALA A 77 39.98 -28.69 10.44
C ALA A 77 41.09 -29.42 9.65
N PRO A 78 42.02 -30.20 10.26
CA PRO A 78 43.07 -30.85 9.49
C PRO A 78 42.53 -31.93 8.53
N LEU A 79 41.38 -32.54 8.84
CA LEU A 79 40.72 -33.51 7.96
C LEU A 79 39.99 -32.83 6.79
N ALA A 80 39.52 -31.59 6.97
CA ALA A 80 38.76 -30.85 5.98
C ALA A 80 39.55 -30.60 4.67
N VAL A 81 40.88 -30.54 4.74
CA VAL A 81 41.76 -30.39 3.56
C VAL A 81 41.61 -31.55 2.57
N ASN A 82 41.22 -32.73 3.05
CA ASN A 82 41.04 -33.93 2.21
C ASN A 82 39.67 -34.01 1.54
N VAL A 83 38.76 -33.05 1.79
CA VAL A 83 37.40 -33.09 1.23
C VAL A 83 37.45 -32.76 -0.26
N PRO A 84 37.02 -33.67 -1.16
CA PRO A 84 37.03 -33.39 -2.59
C PRO A 84 36.04 -32.27 -2.95
N LEU A 85 36.47 -31.36 -3.82
CA LEU A 85 35.61 -30.29 -4.37
C LEU A 85 34.33 -30.82 -5.02
N ALA A 86 34.39 -32.01 -5.63
CA ALA A 86 33.23 -32.67 -6.22
C ALA A 86 32.12 -32.96 -5.19
N THR A 87 32.49 -33.31 -3.96
CA THR A 87 31.53 -33.56 -2.87
C THR A 87 30.84 -32.27 -2.45
N LEU A 88 31.59 -31.18 -2.32
CA LEU A 88 31.05 -29.86 -2.00
C LEU A 88 30.11 -29.36 -3.11
N ALA A 89 30.51 -29.54 -4.38
CA ALA A 89 29.68 -29.18 -5.53
C ALA A 89 28.35 -29.97 -5.55
N ALA A 90 28.40 -31.27 -5.27
CA ALA A 90 27.20 -32.11 -5.18
C ALA A 90 26.25 -31.63 -4.06
N ILE A 91 26.79 -31.29 -2.89
CA ILE A 91 26.00 -30.75 -1.77
C ILE A 91 25.35 -29.42 -2.18
N LEU A 92 26.10 -28.50 -2.77
CA LEU A 92 25.58 -27.20 -3.20
C LEU A 92 24.52 -27.34 -4.30
N PHE A 93 24.68 -28.29 -5.22
CA PHE A 93 23.69 -28.56 -6.25
C PHE A 93 22.37 -29.06 -5.65
N VAL A 94 22.42 -29.98 -4.69
CA VAL A 94 21.22 -30.47 -3.99
C VAL A 94 20.55 -29.36 -3.20
N VAL A 95 21.33 -28.51 -2.51
CA VAL A 95 20.78 -27.35 -1.78
C VAL A 95 20.10 -26.38 -2.75
N ALA A 96 20.75 -26.03 -3.86
CA ALA A 96 20.17 -25.15 -4.87
C ALA A 96 18.89 -25.74 -5.49
N PHE A 97 18.88 -27.04 -5.79
CA PHE A 97 17.70 -27.71 -6.32
C PHE A 97 16.52 -27.69 -5.34
N ASN A 98 16.78 -27.97 -4.06
CA ASN A 98 15.77 -27.93 -3.02
C ASN A 98 15.23 -26.51 -2.77
N MET A 99 16.08 -25.48 -2.85
CA MET A 99 15.67 -24.08 -2.68
C MET A 99 14.99 -23.47 -3.91
N SER A 100 15.15 -24.05 -5.11
CA SER A 100 14.59 -23.50 -6.35
C SER A 100 13.05 -23.53 -6.41
N GLU A 101 12.40 -24.34 -5.57
CA GLU A 101 10.93 -24.47 -5.45
C GLU A 101 10.17 -24.40 -6.79
N ILE A 102 10.66 -25.11 -7.82
CA ILE A 102 10.19 -24.99 -9.22
C ILE A 102 8.66 -25.19 -9.32
N GLY A 103 8.10 -26.08 -8.51
CA GLY A 103 6.65 -26.30 -8.45
C GLY A 103 5.87 -25.07 -7.99
N HIS A 104 6.39 -24.28 -7.05
CA HIS A 104 5.78 -23.03 -6.61
C HIS A 104 5.84 -21.97 -7.71
N LEU A 105 7.01 -21.83 -8.36
CA LEU A 105 7.20 -20.94 -9.50
C LEU A 105 6.18 -21.21 -10.62
N VAL A 106 6.05 -22.48 -11.05
CA VAL A 106 5.10 -22.87 -12.11
C VAL A 106 3.65 -22.58 -11.71
N ARG A 107 3.27 -22.83 -10.45
CA ARG A 107 1.92 -22.51 -9.95
C ARG A 107 1.65 -21.01 -9.96
N MET A 108 2.62 -20.20 -9.54
CA MET A 108 2.51 -18.75 -9.49
C MET A 108 2.38 -18.17 -10.90
N THR A 109 3.19 -18.61 -11.85
CA THR A 109 3.10 -18.22 -13.27
C THR A 109 1.70 -18.49 -13.88
N ARG A 110 1.02 -19.55 -13.43
CA ARG A 110 -0.32 -19.92 -13.94
C ARG A 110 -1.48 -19.19 -13.26
N ARG A 111 -1.34 -18.77 -12.00
CA ARG A 111 -2.46 -18.27 -11.18
C ARG A 111 -2.36 -16.78 -10.82
N ALA A 112 -1.16 -16.21 -10.80
CA ALA A 112 -0.97 -14.82 -10.40
C ALA A 112 -1.37 -13.84 -11.52
N PRO A 113 -1.69 -12.57 -11.19
CA PRO A 113 -1.92 -11.53 -12.17
C PRO A 113 -0.73 -11.41 -13.14
N ARG A 114 -1.01 -11.20 -14.44
CA ARG A 114 0.03 -11.17 -15.50
C ARG A 114 1.17 -10.20 -15.19
N ALA A 115 0.84 -9.07 -14.58
CA ALA A 115 1.80 -8.05 -14.24
C ALA A 115 2.76 -8.52 -13.11
N ASP A 116 2.28 -9.27 -12.13
CA ASP A 116 3.13 -9.81 -11.05
C ASP A 116 4.03 -10.94 -11.57
N VAL A 117 3.51 -11.76 -12.49
CA VAL A 117 4.30 -12.77 -13.20
C VAL A 117 5.41 -12.14 -14.04
N ALA A 118 5.14 -11.01 -14.71
CA ALA A 118 6.14 -10.29 -15.48
C ALA A 118 7.28 -9.76 -14.59
N ILE A 119 6.97 -9.16 -13.43
CA ILE A 119 7.99 -8.72 -12.46
C ILE A 119 8.83 -9.92 -12.00
N MET A 120 8.18 -11.03 -11.65
CA MET A 120 8.87 -12.24 -11.18
C MET A 120 9.83 -12.81 -12.24
N LEU A 121 9.38 -12.95 -13.49
CA LEU A 121 10.24 -13.46 -14.57
C LEU A 121 11.38 -12.49 -14.91
N LEU A 122 11.12 -11.18 -14.88
CA LEU A 122 12.13 -10.15 -15.09
C LEU A 122 13.20 -10.18 -14.00
N THR A 123 12.80 -10.19 -12.73
CA THR A 123 13.73 -10.24 -11.58
C THR A 123 14.54 -11.52 -11.56
N MET A 124 13.91 -12.66 -11.88
CA MET A 124 14.61 -13.94 -12.05
C MET A 124 15.64 -13.87 -13.18
N GLY A 125 15.26 -13.33 -14.35
CA GLY A 125 16.17 -13.15 -15.48
C GLY A 125 17.35 -12.25 -15.14
N LEU A 126 17.10 -11.10 -14.52
CA LEU A 126 18.15 -10.17 -14.08
C LEU A 126 19.10 -10.80 -13.07
N THR A 127 18.60 -11.66 -12.18
CA THR A 127 19.45 -12.37 -11.20
C THR A 127 20.38 -13.36 -11.89
N ILE A 128 19.94 -14.02 -12.96
CA ILE A 128 20.73 -15.01 -13.71
C ILE A 128 21.76 -14.33 -14.62
N PHE A 129 21.38 -13.23 -15.29
CA PHE A 129 22.20 -12.62 -16.34
C PHE A 129 23.00 -11.39 -15.90
N THR A 130 22.69 -10.79 -14.74
CA THR A 130 23.34 -9.56 -14.29
C THR A 130 23.89 -9.72 -12.88
N ASP A 131 23.08 -9.44 -11.86
CA ASP A 131 23.47 -9.51 -10.47
C ASP A 131 22.22 -9.44 -9.58
N LEU A 132 22.32 -10.05 -8.39
CA LEU A 132 21.23 -10.07 -7.42
C LEU A 132 20.85 -8.66 -6.94
N VAL A 133 21.82 -7.77 -6.70
CA VAL A 133 21.57 -6.41 -6.20
C VAL A 133 20.78 -5.61 -7.23
N VAL A 134 21.16 -5.71 -8.50
CA VAL A 134 20.45 -5.04 -9.60
C VAL A 134 19.02 -5.59 -9.74
N ALA A 135 18.87 -6.92 -9.72
CA ALA A 135 17.58 -7.57 -9.83
C ALA A 135 16.61 -7.16 -8.71
N VAL A 136 17.08 -7.13 -7.46
CA VAL A 136 16.26 -6.71 -6.31
C VAL A 136 15.83 -5.25 -6.45
N ASN A 137 16.75 -4.34 -6.80
CA ASN A 137 16.43 -2.92 -6.94
C ASN A 137 15.37 -2.68 -8.04
N VAL A 138 15.57 -3.25 -9.23
CA VAL A 138 14.62 -3.12 -10.34
C VAL A 138 13.27 -3.74 -9.98
N GLY A 139 13.29 -4.92 -9.34
CA GLY A 139 12.09 -5.62 -8.90
C GLY A 139 11.25 -4.80 -7.91
N VAL A 140 11.89 -4.22 -6.90
CA VAL A 140 11.23 -3.37 -5.90
C VAL A 140 10.64 -2.12 -6.55
N ILE A 141 11.38 -1.43 -7.40
CA ILE A 141 10.89 -0.23 -8.10
C ILE A 141 9.67 -0.56 -8.96
N LEU A 142 9.75 -1.64 -9.76
CA LEU A 142 8.64 -2.02 -10.63
C LEU A 142 7.41 -2.48 -9.84
N ALA A 143 7.60 -3.20 -8.73
CA ALA A 143 6.53 -3.56 -7.81
C ALA A 143 5.86 -2.33 -7.19
N MET A 144 6.64 -1.33 -6.76
CA MET A 144 6.11 -0.07 -6.24
C MET A 144 5.31 0.70 -7.29
N LEU A 145 5.83 0.81 -8.53
CA LEU A 145 5.13 1.48 -9.63
C LEU A 145 3.82 0.77 -10.00
N MET A 146 3.83 -0.56 -10.04
CA MET A 146 2.62 -1.32 -10.30
C MET A 146 1.60 -1.22 -9.17
N PHE A 147 2.06 -1.22 -7.91
CA PHE A 147 1.19 -0.99 -6.76
C PHE A 147 0.52 0.38 -6.85
N MET A 148 1.29 1.42 -7.17
CA MET A 148 0.77 2.77 -7.40
C MET A 148 -0.23 2.81 -8.55
N LYS A 149 0.06 2.14 -9.68
CA LYS A 149 -0.88 2.03 -10.81
C LYS A 149 -2.18 1.35 -10.40
N ARG A 150 -2.12 0.21 -9.69
CA ARG A 150 -3.34 -0.48 -9.21
C ARG A 150 -4.18 0.39 -8.29
N MET A 151 -3.52 1.18 -7.43
CA MET A 151 -4.21 2.13 -6.56
C MET A 151 -4.87 3.26 -7.36
N SER A 152 -4.19 3.76 -8.41
CA SER A 152 -4.72 4.77 -9.33
C SER A 152 -5.92 4.27 -10.12
N ASP A 153 -5.84 3.05 -10.66
CA ASP A 153 -6.89 2.45 -11.49
C ASP A 153 -8.16 2.12 -10.67
N THR A 154 -8.07 2.09 -9.34
CA THR A 154 -9.22 1.91 -8.44
C THR A 154 -10.00 3.20 -8.21
N VAL A 155 -9.50 4.35 -8.68
CA VAL A 155 -10.21 5.64 -8.55
C VAL A 155 -11.24 5.77 -9.66
N GLU A 156 -12.50 5.43 -9.38
CA GLU A 156 -13.62 5.68 -10.28
C GLU A 156 -14.30 7.01 -9.92
N VAL A 157 -14.29 7.97 -10.84
CA VAL A 157 -15.11 9.19 -10.75
C VAL A 157 -16.39 8.94 -11.55
N ARG A 158 -17.51 8.72 -10.86
CA ARG A 158 -18.82 8.54 -11.52
C ARG A 158 -19.61 9.85 -11.47
N SER A 159 -20.01 10.36 -12.64
CA SER A 159 -21.05 11.38 -12.74
C SER A 159 -22.41 10.70 -12.56
N VAL A 160 -23.20 11.14 -11.58
CA VAL A 160 -24.59 10.69 -11.46
C VAL A 160 -25.46 11.84 -11.95
N GLY A 161 -25.94 11.73 -13.19
CA GLY A 161 -26.90 12.67 -13.77
C GLY A 161 -28.30 12.46 -13.19
N ALA A 162 -29.12 13.51 -13.18
CA ALA A 162 -30.49 13.50 -12.64
C ALA A 162 -31.42 12.44 -13.27
N GLU A 163 -31.16 11.98 -14.51
CA GLU A 163 -31.95 10.93 -15.16
C GLU A 163 -31.65 9.50 -14.67
N GLU A 164 -30.41 9.22 -14.24
CA GLU A 164 -30.01 7.89 -13.77
C GLU A 164 -30.41 7.62 -12.30
N LEU A 165 -30.97 8.64 -11.65
CA LEU A 165 -31.45 8.61 -10.26
C LEU A 165 -32.69 7.72 -10.08
N SER A 166 -33.48 7.52 -11.15
CA SER A 166 -34.78 6.83 -11.07
C SER A 166 -34.67 5.30 -11.04
N GLY A 167 -33.56 4.72 -11.51
CA GLY A 167 -33.52 3.29 -11.85
C GLY A 167 -32.82 2.35 -10.87
N ARG A 168 -31.85 2.81 -10.04
CA ARG A 168 -30.96 1.86 -9.33
C ARG A 168 -30.63 2.15 -7.87
N LEU A 169 -31.16 3.21 -7.26
CA LEU A 169 -30.88 3.58 -5.86
C LEU A 169 -32.12 4.08 -5.09
N SER A 170 -33.30 3.56 -5.41
CA SER A 170 -34.60 3.97 -4.86
C SER A 170 -34.82 3.71 -3.36
N SER A 171 -33.79 3.39 -2.58
CA SER A 171 -33.94 3.13 -1.14
C SER A 171 -33.13 4.06 -0.22
N GLU A 172 -32.21 4.89 -0.71
CA GLU A 172 -31.31 5.66 0.18
C GLU A 172 -30.98 7.11 -0.25
N MET A 173 -31.67 7.71 -1.24
CA MET A 173 -31.40 9.11 -1.60
C MET A 173 -32.68 9.97 -1.67
N PRO A 174 -32.68 11.19 -1.09
CA PRO A 174 -33.77 12.15 -1.26
C PRO A 174 -33.81 12.70 -2.71
N PRO A 175 -34.97 13.21 -3.16
CA PRO A 175 -35.12 13.76 -4.51
C PRO A 175 -34.19 14.97 -4.73
N THR A 176 -33.30 14.89 -5.72
CA THR A 176 -32.47 16.01 -6.16
C THR A 176 -33.23 16.88 -7.16
N PRO A 177 -33.22 18.22 -7.03
CA PRO A 177 -33.80 19.13 -8.02
C PRO A 177 -33.08 19.05 -9.38
N GLU A 178 -33.78 19.39 -10.47
CA GLU A 178 -33.26 19.38 -11.86
C GLU A 178 -32.02 20.28 -12.08
N ASP A 179 -31.77 21.23 -11.16
CA ASP A 179 -30.68 22.22 -11.25
C ASP A 179 -29.40 21.87 -10.45
N VAL A 180 -29.32 20.68 -9.84
CA VAL A 180 -28.19 20.25 -8.98
C VAL A 180 -27.52 18.99 -9.53
N ILE A 181 -26.21 19.04 -9.78
CA ILE A 181 -25.43 17.87 -10.23
C ILE A 181 -24.58 17.33 -9.08
N VAL A 182 -24.63 16.01 -8.88
CA VAL A 182 -23.90 15.32 -7.81
C VAL A 182 -22.78 14.43 -8.40
N TYR A 183 -21.54 14.73 -8.06
CA TYR A 183 -20.37 13.89 -8.36
C TYR A 183 -19.97 13.06 -7.15
N LYS A 184 -19.71 11.77 -7.37
CA LYS A 184 -19.15 10.88 -6.34
C LYS A 184 -17.74 10.50 -6.74
N ILE A 185 -16.77 10.81 -5.88
CA ILE A 185 -15.38 10.40 -6.05
C ILE A 185 -15.17 9.15 -5.21
N ASP A 186 -14.85 8.04 -5.87
CA ASP A 186 -14.54 6.77 -5.22
C ASP A 186 -13.04 6.48 -5.36
N GLY A 187 -12.32 6.32 -4.24
CA GLY A 187 -10.88 6.05 -4.23
C GLY A 187 -10.02 7.26 -3.79
N PRO A 188 -8.71 7.06 -3.59
CA PRO A 188 -7.80 8.14 -3.15
C PRO A 188 -7.76 9.27 -4.18
N PHE A 189 -7.86 10.52 -3.72
CA PHE A 189 -7.85 11.69 -4.59
C PHE A 189 -6.44 12.29 -4.62
N PHE A 190 -5.64 11.87 -5.60
CA PHE A 190 -4.26 12.29 -5.75
C PHE A 190 -3.97 12.76 -7.19
N PHE A 191 -2.75 13.20 -7.50
CA PHE A 191 -2.36 13.68 -8.84
C PHE A 191 -2.87 12.79 -10.00
N GLY A 192 -2.83 11.45 -9.85
CA GLY A 192 -3.30 10.50 -10.87
C GLY A 192 -4.81 10.45 -11.08
N ALA A 193 -5.60 10.95 -10.13
CA ALA A 193 -7.06 11.03 -10.19
C ALA A 193 -7.59 12.38 -10.69
N VAL A 194 -6.77 13.45 -10.58
CA VAL A 194 -7.16 14.82 -10.95
C VAL A 194 -7.59 14.90 -12.41
N SER A 195 -6.82 14.30 -13.34
CA SER A 195 -7.13 14.34 -14.78
C SER A 195 -8.45 13.66 -15.13
N GLN A 196 -8.80 12.57 -14.42
CA GLN A 196 -10.09 11.89 -14.61
C GLN A 196 -11.25 12.72 -14.07
N PHE A 197 -11.04 13.40 -12.94
CA PHE A 197 -12.03 14.31 -12.37
C PHE A 197 -12.27 15.54 -13.25
N GLU A 198 -11.22 16.17 -13.76
CA GLU A 198 -11.33 17.28 -14.70
C GLU A 198 -12.03 16.86 -16.00
N ALA A 199 -11.69 15.69 -16.54
CA ALA A 199 -12.38 15.14 -17.70
C ALA A 199 -13.87 14.91 -17.40
N ALA A 200 -14.22 14.34 -16.25
CA ALA A 200 -15.62 14.10 -15.87
C ALA A 200 -16.42 15.40 -15.69
N LEU A 201 -15.78 16.48 -15.24
CA LEU A 201 -16.38 17.82 -15.17
C LEU A 201 -16.55 18.45 -16.56
N ALA A 202 -15.58 18.28 -17.46
CA ALA A 202 -15.62 18.85 -18.81
C ALA A 202 -16.74 18.27 -19.70
N HIS A 203 -17.19 17.05 -19.43
CA HIS A 203 -18.30 16.41 -20.16
C HIS A 203 -19.70 16.84 -19.66
N THR A 204 -19.78 17.76 -18.69
CA THR A 204 -21.05 18.33 -18.24
C THR A 204 -21.51 19.40 -19.23
N HIS A 205 -22.50 19.07 -20.05
CA HIS A 205 -23.02 19.98 -21.09
C HIS A 205 -24.06 20.99 -20.58
N THR A 206 -24.42 20.94 -19.30
CA THR A 206 -25.36 21.86 -18.63
C THR A 206 -24.64 22.74 -17.62
N GLU A 207 -25.11 23.98 -17.43
CA GLU A 207 -24.65 24.89 -16.37
C GLU A 207 -25.59 24.73 -15.16
N PRO A 208 -25.31 23.81 -14.20
CA PRO A 208 -26.16 23.65 -13.03
C PRO A 208 -26.06 24.87 -12.11
N ARG A 209 -27.08 25.12 -11.29
CA ARG A 209 -26.99 26.17 -10.25
C ARG A 209 -26.04 25.77 -9.13
N ALA A 210 -25.92 24.48 -8.84
CA ALA A 210 -25.02 23.96 -7.83
C ALA A 210 -24.39 22.60 -8.21
N LEU A 211 -23.15 22.42 -7.78
CA LEU A 211 -22.32 21.24 -7.96
C LEU A 211 -21.99 20.64 -6.59
N VAL A 212 -22.52 19.45 -6.29
CA VAL A 212 -22.24 18.73 -5.05
C VAL A 212 -21.21 17.64 -5.32
N ILE A 213 -20.08 17.66 -4.61
CA ILE A 213 -19.02 16.66 -4.69
C ILE A 213 -19.00 15.86 -3.38
N SER A 214 -19.33 14.58 -3.47
CA SER A 214 -19.30 13.64 -2.35
C SER A 214 -17.94 12.96 -2.23
N LEU A 215 -17.27 13.20 -1.11
CA LEU A 215 -15.97 12.65 -0.73
C LEU A 215 -16.09 11.40 0.17
N ARG A 216 -17.29 10.83 0.31
CA ARG A 216 -17.60 9.70 1.23
C ARG A 216 -16.65 8.50 1.09
N ARG A 217 -16.19 8.22 -0.12
CA ARG A 217 -15.33 7.07 -0.44
C ARG A 217 -13.90 7.48 -0.80
N VAL A 218 -13.47 8.67 -0.36
CA VAL A 218 -12.11 9.17 -0.52
C VAL A 218 -11.32 8.92 0.77
N PRO A 219 -10.42 7.92 0.81
CA PRO A 219 -9.65 7.62 2.03
C PRO A 219 -8.57 8.68 2.31
N PHE A 220 -8.04 9.33 1.28
CA PHE A 220 -6.92 10.26 1.37
C PHE A 220 -6.95 11.26 0.19
N ILE A 221 -6.50 12.48 0.46
CA ILE A 221 -6.26 13.55 -0.54
C ILE A 221 -4.81 14.05 -0.45
N ASP A 222 -4.14 14.24 -1.58
CA ASP A 222 -2.81 14.89 -1.66
C ASP A 222 -2.91 16.40 -1.96
N MET A 223 -1.77 17.08 -2.01
CA MET A 223 -1.71 18.51 -2.29
C MET A 223 -2.24 18.86 -3.69
N THR A 224 -1.96 18.01 -4.69
CA THR A 224 -2.45 18.25 -6.05
C THR A 224 -3.97 18.10 -6.12
N GLY A 225 -4.54 17.12 -5.42
CA GLY A 225 -5.98 16.96 -5.29
C GLY A 225 -6.62 18.17 -4.62
N LEU A 226 -6.03 18.71 -3.54
CA LEU A 226 -6.52 19.94 -2.91
C LEU A 226 -6.50 21.13 -3.88
N LEU A 227 -5.39 21.35 -4.58
CA LEU A 227 -5.27 22.39 -5.60
C LEU A 227 -6.32 22.23 -6.71
N ALA A 228 -6.56 21.02 -7.18
CA ALA A 228 -7.58 20.75 -8.19
C ALA A 228 -9.00 21.09 -7.68
N LEU A 229 -9.32 20.76 -6.42
CA LEU A 229 -10.61 21.14 -5.82
C LEU A 229 -10.75 22.66 -5.69
N ASN A 230 -9.68 23.36 -5.28
CA ASN A 230 -9.65 24.82 -5.23
C ASN A 230 -9.89 25.43 -6.61
N GLU A 231 -9.16 24.97 -7.63
CA GLU A 231 -9.33 25.46 -8.99
C GLU A 231 -10.76 25.26 -9.51
N VAL A 232 -11.38 24.12 -9.21
CA VAL A 232 -12.76 23.84 -9.59
C VAL A 232 -13.73 24.74 -8.83
N ALA A 233 -13.56 24.91 -7.52
CA ALA A 233 -14.37 25.81 -6.71
C ALA A 233 -14.30 27.25 -7.22
N GLU A 234 -13.10 27.75 -7.56
CA GLU A 234 -12.91 29.09 -8.10
C GLU A 234 -13.46 29.25 -9.52
N LYS A 235 -13.17 28.31 -10.43
CA LYS A 235 -13.62 28.36 -11.83
C LYS A 235 -15.15 28.34 -11.92
N GLN A 236 -15.79 27.47 -11.14
CA GLN A 236 -17.25 27.34 -11.13
C GLN A 236 -17.92 28.48 -10.35
N GLY A 237 -17.31 28.96 -9.26
CA GLY A 237 -17.76 30.15 -8.54
C GLY A 237 -17.78 31.40 -9.42
N LYS A 238 -16.77 31.61 -10.29
CA LYS A 238 -16.75 32.70 -11.28
C LYS A 238 -17.88 32.62 -12.31
N ARG A 239 -18.43 31.43 -12.54
CA ARG A 239 -19.58 31.18 -13.44
C ARG A 239 -20.92 31.26 -12.70
N GLY A 240 -20.93 31.57 -11.40
CA GLY A 240 -22.14 31.62 -10.59
C GLY A 240 -22.67 30.25 -10.16
N VAL A 241 -21.88 29.18 -10.33
CA VAL A 241 -22.24 27.81 -9.91
C VAL A 241 -21.70 27.57 -8.50
N GLN A 242 -22.58 27.24 -7.56
CA GLN A 242 -22.21 26.99 -6.18
C GLN A 242 -21.57 25.60 -6.03
N VAL A 243 -20.33 25.51 -5.55
CA VAL A 243 -19.66 24.22 -5.28
C VAL A 243 -19.81 23.84 -3.81
N VAL A 244 -20.23 22.60 -3.56
CA VAL A 244 -20.47 22.05 -2.22
C VAL A 244 -19.68 20.75 -2.06
N LEU A 245 -18.80 20.67 -1.06
CA LEU A 245 -18.13 19.42 -0.69
C LEU A 245 -18.85 18.77 0.48
N CYS A 246 -19.03 17.44 0.44
CA CYS A 246 -19.72 16.72 1.51
C CYS A 246 -19.11 15.35 1.79
N CYS A 247 -19.44 14.79 2.96
CA CYS A 247 -19.07 13.46 3.41
C CYS A 247 -17.55 13.20 3.45
N ALA A 248 -16.70 14.21 3.64
CA ALA A 248 -15.27 13.98 3.85
C ALA A 248 -15.01 13.26 5.18
N ASN A 249 -14.06 12.33 5.20
CA ASN A 249 -13.57 11.75 6.46
C ASN A 249 -12.75 12.78 7.26
N GLU A 250 -12.49 12.53 8.54
CA GLU A 250 -11.75 13.48 9.41
C GLU A 250 -10.38 13.88 8.86
N LEU A 251 -9.65 12.93 8.25
CA LEU A 251 -8.32 13.18 7.68
C LEU A 251 -8.37 14.11 6.46
N VAL A 252 -9.38 13.96 5.61
CA VAL A 252 -9.59 14.76 4.39
C VAL A 252 -10.19 16.12 4.76
N ALA A 253 -11.20 16.16 5.64
CA ALA A 253 -11.80 17.40 6.13
C ALA A 253 -10.75 18.30 6.79
N GLY A 254 -9.94 17.74 7.70
CA GLY A 254 -8.88 18.50 8.37
C GLY A 254 -7.75 18.96 7.44
N LYS A 255 -7.60 18.36 6.26
CA LYS A 255 -6.68 18.87 5.22
C LYS A 255 -7.30 20.01 4.42
N ILE A 256 -8.57 19.88 4.03
CA ILE A 256 -9.34 20.92 3.34
C ILE A 256 -9.45 22.20 4.17
N GLU A 257 -9.64 22.06 5.49
CA GLU A 257 -9.68 23.20 6.43
C GLU A 257 -8.32 23.92 6.52
N ARG A 258 -7.23 23.16 6.64
CA ARG A 258 -5.87 23.72 6.72
C ARG A 258 -5.42 24.41 5.44
N ASP A 259 -5.92 23.96 4.29
CA ASP A 259 -5.62 24.54 2.98
C ASP A 259 -6.45 25.82 2.69
N GLY A 260 -7.43 26.14 3.53
CA GLY A 260 -8.26 27.34 3.40
C GLY A 260 -9.44 27.21 2.43
N LEU A 261 -9.54 26.08 1.71
CA LEU A 261 -10.67 25.78 0.81
C LEU A 261 -12.02 25.80 1.53
N ALA A 262 -12.06 25.45 2.82
CA ALA A 262 -13.27 25.52 3.63
C ALA A 262 -13.90 26.93 3.70
N ALA A 263 -13.11 27.99 3.53
CA ALA A 263 -13.62 29.37 3.54
C ALA A 263 -14.39 29.75 2.26
N LEU A 264 -14.17 29.02 1.16
CA LEU A 264 -14.86 29.21 -0.11
C LEU A 264 -16.14 28.37 -0.22
N LEU A 265 -16.38 27.47 0.74
CA LEU A 265 -17.48 26.51 0.70
C LEU A 265 -18.65 26.98 1.57
N PRO A 266 -19.90 26.70 1.15
CA PRO A 266 -21.09 27.10 1.88
C PRO A 266 -21.41 26.21 3.10
N CYS A 267 -20.75 25.06 3.24
CA CYS A 267 -20.93 24.13 4.35
C CYS A 267 -19.61 23.46 4.73
N SER A 268 -19.59 22.85 5.91
CA SER A 268 -18.47 22.01 6.32
C SER A 268 -18.27 20.85 5.34
N PRO A 269 -17.03 20.51 4.96
CA PRO A 269 -16.74 19.36 4.09
C PRO A 269 -17.17 18.02 4.72
N ALA A 270 -17.41 17.97 6.04
CA ALA A 270 -17.92 16.80 6.75
C ALA A 270 -19.45 16.67 6.74
N ALA A 271 -20.18 17.63 6.16
CA ALA A 271 -21.64 17.63 6.14
C ALA A 271 -22.21 16.39 5.43
N ALA A 272 -23.39 15.94 5.87
CA ALA A 272 -24.11 14.85 5.24
C ALA A 272 -24.57 15.22 3.82
N LEU A 273 -24.72 14.23 2.95
CA LEU A 273 -25.13 14.46 1.56
C LEU A 273 -26.48 15.18 1.46
N ASP A 274 -27.42 14.86 2.34
CA ASP A 274 -28.76 15.46 2.35
C ASP A 274 -28.72 16.96 2.71
N GLU A 275 -27.86 17.32 3.66
CA GLU A 275 -27.61 18.71 4.05
C GLU A 275 -26.94 19.50 2.93
N ALA A 276 -25.98 18.88 2.24
CA ALA A 276 -25.31 19.47 1.09
C ALA A 276 -26.28 19.73 -0.08
N ILE A 277 -27.22 18.80 -0.35
CA ILE A 277 -28.26 18.98 -1.36
C ILE A 277 -29.28 20.05 -0.94
N ALA A 278 -29.64 20.12 0.34
CA ALA A 278 -30.54 21.17 0.85
C ALA A 278 -29.94 22.58 0.72
N ILE A 279 -28.64 22.72 0.99
CA ILE A 279 -27.90 23.98 0.81
C ILE A 279 -27.75 24.33 -0.67
N ALA A 280 -27.42 23.34 -1.51
CA ALA A 280 -27.31 23.50 -2.96
C ALA A 280 -28.63 23.88 -3.65
N SER A 281 -29.76 23.45 -3.09
CA SER A 281 -31.12 23.75 -3.59
C SER A 281 -31.71 25.05 -3.04
N GLY A 282 -31.00 25.75 -2.14
CA GLY A 282 -31.46 27.00 -1.52
C GLY A 282 -32.60 26.83 -0.50
N THR A 283 -32.85 25.60 -0.03
CA THR A 283 -33.91 25.29 0.95
C THR A 283 -33.44 25.43 2.40
N ALA A 284 -32.13 25.49 2.64
CA ALA A 284 -31.52 25.73 3.95
C ALA A 284 -30.67 27.01 3.94
N VAL A 285 -30.71 27.77 5.05
CA VAL A 285 -29.86 28.95 5.25
C VAL A 285 -28.41 28.49 5.42
N SER A 286 -27.52 29.07 4.60
CA SER A 286 -26.08 28.87 4.65
C SER A 286 -25.53 28.97 6.08
N SER A 287 -25.05 27.85 6.62
CA SER A 287 -24.33 27.77 7.89
C SER A 287 -22.91 28.37 7.81
N ALA A 288 -22.59 29.14 6.76
CA ALA A 288 -21.29 29.80 6.62
C ALA A 288 -20.97 30.73 7.81
N ALA A 289 -21.99 31.37 8.41
CA ALA A 289 -21.81 32.27 9.54
C ALA A 289 -21.47 31.55 10.86
N ASP A 290 -21.99 30.34 11.09
CA ASP A 290 -21.71 29.56 12.30
C ASP A 290 -20.37 28.80 12.19
N TYR A 291 -19.96 28.40 10.99
CA TYR A 291 -18.71 27.66 10.79
C TYR A 291 -17.47 28.55 10.88
N ALA A 292 -17.47 29.73 10.23
CA ALA A 292 -16.33 30.65 10.26
C ALA A 292 -16.00 31.13 11.70
N SER A 293 -16.97 31.12 12.62
CA SER A 293 -16.76 31.45 14.02
C SER A 293 -16.06 30.34 14.83
N ARG A 294 -16.13 29.08 14.39
CA ARG A 294 -15.58 27.91 15.10
C ARG A 294 -14.15 27.54 14.68
N THR A 295 -13.68 27.99 13.52
CA THR A 295 -12.36 27.62 12.98
C THR A 295 -11.25 28.62 13.36
N VAL A 296 -11.57 29.73 14.03
CA VAL A 296 -10.63 30.81 14.39
C VAL A 296 -10.26 30.81 15.90
N THR A 297 -10.70 29.81 16.66
CA THR A 297 -10.27 29.56 18.05
C THR A 297 -9.63 28.19 18.19
#